data_AF-A0A347AI95-F1
#
_entry.id   AF-A0A347AI95-F1
#
_cell.length_a   1.000
_cell.length_b   1.000
_cell.length_c   1.000
_cell.angle_alpha   90.00
_cell.angle_beta   90.00
_cell.angle_gamma   90.00
#
_symmetry.space_group_name_H-M   'P 1'
#
loop_
_entity.id
_entity.type
_entity.pdbx_description
1 polymer ?
#
loop_
_entity_poly.entity_id
_entity_poly.type
_entity_poly.pdbx_seq_one_letter_code
_entity_poly.pdbx_strand_id
1 'polypeptide(L)'
;MIYKGNYNEDTDWIASTTEYIVGQANGKPVVAGIQTYRSDSDITKLSADELNQDVNAASDGGSSGYVLFRYGLIDENFWNSVNQSGDDSVSFTIDQIKSAAVWVKAFVEANGKLPDSVTIASKQVSMSQLLQLLTSSVLQINQGVTTPIKLLDVGSAPNPSGAIVSGNVSKSEYLKVASNLLSFFESNDRAPNYGVYSLGNVQFDYLVYSYSKIMDFYATNKRLPNYAIIKTSEMSGDNSGNEPGDDSVSFTIDQIKSAAVWVKAFVEANGKLPDSVTIASKQVSMSQLLQLLTSSVLQINQGVTTPIKLLDVGSAPNPSGAIVSGNVSKSEYLKVASNLLAFIDSKGRAPNWGVYSLGNVQFDYLVYSYSKIMDFYATNKRLPSYAIIKTAEMGYDSSIPEELLIYLQETKNAQSTNATIIALAKSITNGLTTNYEKADAIFKWVRDNLSYSFYYNTKYGATGILQTLDGNCIDHSHLIVALSRSVGIPARYGHAQCKFSSMTVGHVWAELYVNGKWYIADATSSRNTLGVMQNCQILYLKGANGTGIWRELPF
;
A
#
# COMPACT_ATOMS: atom_id res chain seq x y z
N MET A 1 -1.22 52.22 -32.14
CA MET A 1 -0.76 51.61 -33.41
C MET A 1 0.34 52.49 -33.95
N ILE A 2 1.51 51.93 -34.22
CA ILE A 2 2.75 52.64 -34.56
C ILE A 2 3.20 52.11 -35.92
N TYR A 3 3.27 52.98 -36.92
CA TYR A 3 3.46 52.61 -38.34
C TYR A 3 4.78 53.18 -38.87
N LYS A 4 5.93 52.76 -38.33
CA LYS A 4 7.21 53.44 -38.58
C LYS A 4 7.50 53.64 -40.08
N GLY A 5 7.29 52.64 -40.93
CA GLY A 5 7.58 52.80 -42.35
C GLY A 5 6.54 53.58 -43.15
N ASN A 6 5.29 53.69 -42.68
CA ASN A 6 4.33 54.63 -43.27
C ASN A 6 4.69 56.09 -42.97
N TYR A 7 5.37 56.33 -41.85
CA TYR A 7 5.87 57.65 -41.47
C TYR A 7 7.32 57.89 -41.92
N ASN A 8 7.96 56.91 -42.56
CA ASN A 8 9.37 56.92 -42.96
C ASN A 8 10.33 57.16 -41.77
N GLU A 9 10.03 56.47 -40.67
CA GLU A 9 10.70 56.55 -39.38
C GLU A 9 11.40 55.22 -39.03
N ASP A 10 12.22 55.23 -37.98
CA ASP A 10 12.99 54.08 -37.52
C ASP A 10 12.51 53.51 -36.16
N THR A 11 13.33 52.65 -35.57
CA THR A 11 13.05 51.99 -34.29
C THR A 11 13.14 52.95 -33.10
N ASP A 12 14.01 53.96 -33.16
CA ASP A 12 14.14 54.96 -32.09
C ASP A 12 12.89 55.85 -32.03
N TRP A 13 12.28 56.12 -33.19
CA TRP A 13 10.99 56.78 -33.27
C TRP A 13 9.87 55.99 -32.57
N ILE A 14 9.90 54.65 -32.60
CA ILE A 14 8.93 53.81 -31.87
C ILE A 14 9.06 54.02 -30.36
N ALA A 15 10.29 54.04 -29.83
CA ALA A 15 10.53 54.25 -28.41
C ALA A 15 10.00 55.61 -27.94
N SER A 16 10.44 56.68 -28.61
CA SER A 16 10.04 58.05 -28.26
C SER A 16 8.53 58.31 -28.44
N THR A 17 7.92 57.75 -29.49
CA THR A 17 6.47 57.84 -29.69
C THR A 17 5.70 57.08 -28.61
N THR A 18 6.18 55.91 -28.21
CA THR A 18 5.55 55.11 -27.15
C THR A 18 5.65 55.81 -25.80
N GLU A 19 6.84 56.33 -25.46
CA GLU A 19 7.07 57.11 -24.24
C GLU A 19 6.15 58.32 -24.15
N TYR A 20 6.00 59.06 -25.25
CA TYR A 20 5.07 60.18 -25.32
C TYR A 20 3.63 59.73 -25.02
N ILE A 21 3.13 58.67 -25.68
CA ILE A 21 1.76 58.19 -25.49
C ILE A 21 1.52 57.67 -24.07
N VAL A 22 2.49 56.94 -23.51
CA VAL A 22 2.46 56.47 -22.11
C VAL A 22 2.39 57.65 -21.14
N GLY A 23 3.19 58.68 -21.37
CA GLY A 23 3.15 59.92 -20.59
C GLY A 23 1.79 60.63 -20.64
N GLN A 24 1.08 60.56 -21.78
CA GLN A 24 -0.27 61.11 -21.91
C GLN A 24 -1.37 60.21 -21.33
N ALA A 25 -1.10 58.93 -21.06
CA ALA A 25 -2.11 57.96 -20.62
C ALA A 25 -2.48 58.06 -19.13
N ASN A 26 -1.81 58.94 -18.36
CA ASN A 26 -2.08 59.23 -16.95
C ASN A 26 -2.20 57.96 -16.08
N GLY A 27 -1.23 57.05 -16.23
CA GLY A 27 -1.14 55.79 -15.47
C GLY A 27 -2.01 54.65 -16.00
N LYS A 28 -2.78 54.84 -17.07
CA LYS A 28 -3.50 53.75 -17.74
C LYS A 28 -2.52 52.91 -18.58
N PRO A 29 -2.65 51.57 -18.57
CA PRO A 29 -1.84 50.70 -19.42
C PRO A 29 -1.98 51.04 -20.91
N VAL A 30 -0.85 51.17 -21.60
CA VAL A 30 -0.79 51.42 -23.04
C VAL A 30 -0.20 50.20 -23.73
N VAL A 31 -0.90 49.68 -24.74
CA VAL A 31 -0.44 48.56 -25.56
C VAL A 31 0.06 49.10 -26.91
N ALA A 32 1.33 48.85 -27.22
CA ALA A 32 1.94 49.27 -28.47
C ALA A 32 1.57 48.33 -29.61
N GLY A 33 0.76 48.81 -30.56
CA GLY A 33 0.51 48.07 -31.80
C GLY A 33 1.67 48.27 -32.77
N ILE A 34 2.47 47.23 -33.05
CA ILE A 34 3.65 47.28 -33.93
C ILE A 34 3.35 46.64 -35.29
N GLN A 35 3.69 47.36 -36.36
CA GLN A 35 3.48 46.94 -37.75
C GLN A 35 4.46 45.81 -38.13
N THR A 36 3.99 44.69 -38.69
CA THR A 36 4.86 43.53 -39.01
C THR A 36 5.48 43.51 -40.41
N TYR A 37 5.38 44.62 -41.14
CA TYR A 37 5.76 44.76 -42.54
C TYR A 37 6.26 46.18 -42.80
N ARG A 38 7.03 46.38 -43.88
CA ARG A 38 7.75 47.63 -44.13
C ARG A 38 6.83 48.85 -44.17
N SER A 39 5.71 48.83 -44.90
CA SER A 39 4.69 49.90 -44.90
C SER A 39 3.42 49.45 -45.63
N ASP A 40 2.34 50.23 -45.61
CA ASP A 40 1.13 49.91 -46.41
C ASP A 40 1.39 49.83 -47.93
N SER A 41 2.45 50.48 -48.43
CA SER A 41 2.91 50.38 -49.81
C SER A 41 3.96 49.29 -50.04
N ASP A 42 4.63 48.81 -48.99
CA ASP A 42 5.64 47.74 -49.03
C ASP A 42 5.27 46.64 -48.02
N ILE A 43 4.62 45.62 -48.55
CA ILE A 43 4.11 44.50 -47.78
C ILE A 43 5.20 43.49 -47.41
N THR A 44 6.47 43.78 -47.66
CA THR A 44 7.60 42.92 -47.26
C THR A 44 7.60 42.75 -45.75
N LYS A 45 7.63 41.49 -45.28
CA LYS A 45 7.68 41.16 -43.85
C LYS A 45 8.97 41.70 -43.24
N LEU A 46 8.87 42.31 -42.07
CA LEU A 46 10.05 42.61 -41.26
C LEU A 46 10.65 41.28 -40.75
N SER A 47 11.97 41.23 -40.60
CA SER A 47 12.62 40.07 -39.98
C SER A 47 12.25 39.96 -38.50
N ALA A 48 12.41 38.77 -37.92
CA ALA A 48 12.19 38.57 -36.47
C ALA A 48 13.10 39.48 -35.63
N ASP A 49 14.34 39.68 -36.05
CA ASP A 49 15.29 40.57 -35.36
C ASP A 49 14.85 42.03 -35.40
N GLU A 50 14.39 42.53 -36.56
CA GLU A 50 13.86 43.89 -36.69
C GLU A 50 12.58 44.09 -35.87
N LEU A 51 11.70 43.08 -35.81
CA LEU A 51 10.49 43.14 -34.99
C LEU A 51 10.80 43.11 -33.49
N ASN A 52 11.77 42.30 -33.08
CA ASN A 52 12.21 42.26 -31.68
C ASN A 52 12.82 43.59 -31.27
N GLN A 53 13.58 44.25 -32.15
CA GLN A 53 14.08 45.60 -31.91
C GLN A 53 12.93 46.61 -31.72
N ASP A 54 11.90 46.55 -32.57
CA ASP A 54 10.72 47.43 -32.45
C ASP A 54 9.89 47.19 -31.19
N VAL A 55 9.73 45.92 -30.79
CA VAL A 55 9.04 45.54 -29.55
C VAL A 55 9.84 46.01 -28.33
N ASN A 56 11.15 45.82 -28.32
CA ASN A 56 12.01 46.29 -27.24
C ASN A 56 11.98 47.81 -27.15
N ALA A 57 12.06 48.53 -28.27
CA ALA A 57 11.93 49.98 -28.31
C ALA A 57 10.60 50.46 -27.71
N ALA A 58 9.47 49.81 -28.05
CA ALA A 58 8.17 50.13 -27.44
C ALA A 58 8.11 49.79 -25.93
N SER A 59 8.78 48.72 -25.50
CA SER A 59 8.88 48.34 -24.09
C SER A 59 9.73 49.35 -23.31
N ASP A 60 10.85 49.78 -23.87
CA ASP A 60 11.75 50.79 -23.31
C ASP A 60 11.05 52.16 -23.21
N GLY A 61 10.16 52.46 -24.17
CA GLY A 61 9.23 53.58 -24.10
C GLY A 61 8.09 53.41 -23.08
N GLY A 62 8.09 52.37 -22.26
CA GLY A 62 7.16 52.21 -21.13
C GLY A 62 5.80 51.61 -21.47
N SER A 63 5.63 50.96 -22.62
CA SER A 63 4.38 50.24 -22.91
C SER A 63 4.14 49.10 -21.90
N SER A 64 2.87 48.85 -21.58
CA SER A 64 2.46 47.74 -20.71
C SER A 64 2.35 46.40 -21.43
N GLY A 65 2.59 46.41 -22.75
CA GLY A 65 2.51 45.26 -23.63
C GLY A 65 2.50 45.70 -25.09
N TYR A 66 2.53 44.75 -26.01
CA TYR A 66 2.49 45.01 -27.44
C TYR A 66 1.52 44.08 -28.16
N VAL A 67 1.09 44.51 -29.35
CA VAL A 67 0.33 43.69 -30.29
C VAL A 67 1.00 43.83 -31.65
N LEU A 68 1.30 42.71 -32.29
CA LEU A 68 1.77 42.70 -33.66
C LEU A 68 0.58 42.73 -34.61
N PHE A 69 0.61 43.60 -35.62
CA PHE A 69 -0.51 43.71 -36.54
C PHE A 69 -0.09 43.87 -38.00
N ARG A 70 -0.97 43.40 -38.89
CA ARG A 70 -0.88 43.59 -40.34
C ARG A 70 -2.25 43.77 -40.97
N TYR A 71 -2.43 44.90 -41.65
CA TYR A 71 -3.68 45.18 -42.34
C TYR A 71 -3.81 44.31 -43.60
N GLY A 72 -4.95 43.62 -43.76
CA GLY A 72 -5.33 42.93 -45.02
C GLY A 72 -4.80 41.51 -45.26
N LEU A 73 -4.19 40.83 -44.28
CA LEU A 73 -3.66 39.46 -44.44
C LEU A 73 -3.99 38.50 -43.27
N ILE A 74 -4.95 38.85 -42.43
CA ILE A 74 -5.42 37.96 -41.35
C ILE A 74 -6.53 37.07 -41.91
N ASP A 75 -6.15 35.94 -42.50
CA ASP A 75 -7.07 34.82 -42.81
C ASP A 75 -6.91 33.68 -41.78
N GLU A 76 -7.72 32.62 -41.88
CA GLU A 76 -7.63 31.46 -40.97
C GLU A 76 -6.23 30.80 -41.03
N ASN A 77 -5.53 30.91 -42.16
CA ASN A 77 -4.15 30.46 -42.30
C ASN A 77 -3.14 31.40 -41.64
N PHE A 78 -3.44 32.69 -41.44
CA PHE A 78 -2.65 33.58 -40.58
C PHE A 78 -2.75 33.15 -39.12
N TRP A 79 -3.92 32.76 -38.61
CA TRP A 79 -4.02 32.19 -37.26
C TRP A 79 -3.30 30.83 -37.18
N ASN A 80 -3.37 30.02 -38.23
CA ASN A 80 -2.62 28.77 -38.32
C ASN A 80 -1.10 28.98 -38.54
N SER A 81 -0.68 30.12 -39.10
CA SER A 81 0.73 30.46 -39.36
C SER A 81 1.37 31.40 -38.34
N VAL A 82 0.60 32.10 -37.52
CA VAL A 82 1.03 32.66 -36.23
C VAL A 82 1.20 31.51 -35.23
N ASN A 83 0.43 30.42 -35.39
CA ASN A 83 0.72 29.11 -34.78
C ASN A 83 1.85 28.31 -35.49
N GLN A 84 2.44 28.82 -36.58
CA GLN A 84 3.56 28.17 -37.31
C GLN A 84 4.73 29.11 -37.71
N SER A 85 4.82 30.31 -37.12
CA SER A 85 6.01 31.17 -37.19
C SER A 85 6.34 31.75 -35.82
N GLY A 86 6.05 30.97 -34.77
CA GLY A 86 6.95 30.73 -33.66
C GLY A 86 7.53 29.33 -33.81
N ASP A 87 8.52 29.18 -34.69
CA ASP A 87 9.68 28.39 -34.26
C ASP A 87 10.41 29.34 -33.31
N ASP A 88 10.31 29.22 -31.98
CA ASP A 88 10.45 27.99 -31.23
C ASP A 88 9.16 27.18 -31.08
N SER A 89 9.13 26.01 -31.74
CA SER A 89 8.33 24.91 -31.21
C SER A 89 8.88 24.61 -29.82
N VAL A 90 8.33 25.28 -28.78
CA VAL A 90 8.81 25.13 -27.41
C VAL A 90 8.66 23.66 -27.10
N SER A 91 9.80 22.99 -27.13
CA SER A 91 9.91 21.57 -27.00
C SER A 91 10.89 21.34 -25.88
N PHE A 92 10.55 20.37 -25.06
CA PHE A 92 11.35 20.08 -23.89
C PHE A 92 11.96 18.71 -24.07
N THR A 93 13.24 18.60 -23.75
CA THR A 93 13.88 17.30 -23.61
C THR A 93 13.23 16.54 -22.46
N ILE A 94 13.29 15.21 -22.51
CA ILE A 94 12.84 14.35 -21.41
C ILE A 94 13.48 14.79 -20.08
N ASP A 95 14.73 15.25 -20.10
CA ASP A 95 15.45 15.70 -18.91
C ASP A 95 14.90 17.02 -18.32
N GLN A 96 14.47 17.95 -19.17
CA GLN A 96 13.81 19.18 -18.73
C GLN A 96 12.43 18.88 -18.12
N ILE A 97 11.63 18.04 -18.78
CA ILE A 97 10.30 17.63 -18.30
C ILE A 97 10.42 16.85 -16.98
N LYS A 98 11.39 15.94 -16.91
CA LYS A 98 11.72 15.18 -15.70
C LYS A 98 12.06 16.10 -14.52
N SER A 99 12.85 17.16 -14.73
CA SER A 99 13.21 18.10 -13.66
C SER A 99 11.97 18.84 -13.13
N ALA A 100 11.06 19.23 -14.03
CA ALA A 100 9.77 19.83 -13.67
C ALA A 100 8.86 18.83 -12.92
N ALA A 101 8.83 17.57 -13.35
CA ALA A 101 8.07 16.51 -12.71
C ALA A 101 8.51 16.27 -11.27
N VAL A 102 9.83 16.22 -11.03
CA VAL A 102 10.42 16.09 -9.68
C VAL A 102 10.00 17.25 -8.80
N TRP A 103 10.04 18.48 -9.32
CA TRP A 103 9.61 19.67 -8.58
C TRP A 103 8.12 19.68 -8.28
N VAL A 104 7.25 19.39 -9.26
CA VAL A 104 5.78 19.36 -9.05
C VAL A 104 5.39 18.26 -8.06
N LYS A 105 6.02 17.08 -8.14
CA LYS A 105 5.85 16.02 -7.16
C LYS A 105 6.20 16.50 -5.75
N ALA A 106 7.35 17.15 -5.57
CA ALA A 106 7.75 17.72 -4.28
C ALA A 106 6.80 18.85 -3.81
N PHE A 107 6.34 19.71 -4.72
CA PHE A 107 5.39 20.77 -4.41
C PHE A 107 4.06 20.20 -3.90
N VAL A 108 3.50 19.21 -4.59
CA VAL A 108 2.26 18.54 -4.17
C VAL A 108 2.42 17.90 -2.80
N GLU A 109 3.52 17.17 -2.59
CA GLU A 109 3.79 16.53 -1.30
C GLU A 109 3.91 17.53 -0.15
N ALA A 110 4.38 18.75 -0.44
CA ALA A 110 4.50 19.83 0.53
C ALA A 110 3.19 20.62 0.75
N ASN A 111 2.36 20.79 -0.29
CA ASN A 111 1.24 21.74 -0.28
C ASN A 111 -0.15 21.08 -0.34
N GLY A 112 -0.23 19.77 -0.59
CA GLY A 112 -1.49 19.04 -0.71
C GLY A 112 -2.36 19.46 -1.90
N LYS A 113 -1.82 20.25 -2.84
CA LYS A 113 -2.50 20.72 -4.06
C LYS A 113 -1.49 20.91 -5.19
N LEU A 114 -1.97 20.94 -6.43
CA LEU A 114 -1.13 21.32 -7.58
C LEU A 114 -0.71 22.80 -7.50
N PRO A 115 0.47 23.15 -8.01
CA PRO A 115 0.82 24.54 -8.29
C PRO A 115 0.03 25.04 -9.51
N ASP A 116 -0.12 26.35 -9.65
CA ASP A 116 -0.79 26.94 -10.83
C ASP A 116 0.00 26.69 -12.12
N SER A 117 1.34 26.73 -12.03
CA SER A 117 2.26 26.44 -13.14
C SER A 117 3.62 25.93 -12.63
N VAL A 118 4.44 25.44 -13.56
CA VAL A 118 5.86 25.11 -13.34
C VAL A 118 6.73 25.76 -14.41
N THR A 119 7.93 26.20 -14.06
CA THR A 119 8.88 26.74 -15.04
C THR A 119 9.75 25.63 -15.63
N ILE A 120 9.77 25.51 -16.95
CA ILE A 120 10.65 24.59 -17.70
C ILE A 120 11.46 25.41 -18.70
N ALA A 121 12.79 25.41 -18.57
CA ALA A 121 13.70 26.17 -19.43
C ALA A 121 13.25 27.63 -19.68
N SER A 122 12.88 28.32 -18.59
CA SER A 122 12.38 29.72 -18.58
C SER A 122 10.96 29.95 -19.12
N LYS A 123 10.24 28.91 -19.57
CA LYS A 123 8.82 29.00 -19.95
C LYS A 123 7.92 28.57 -18.78
N GLN A 124 6.90 29.35 -18.47
CA GLN A 124 5.82 28.91 -17.58
C GLN A 124 4.91 27.91 -18.31
N VAL A 125 4.72 26.74 -17.70
CA VAL A 125 3.95 25.61 -18.21
C VAL A 125 2.80 25.32 -17.24
N SER A 126 1.56 25.33 -17.73
CA SER A 126 0.38 25.02 -16.91
C SER A 126 0.33 23.54 -16.53
N MET A 127 -0.47 23.17 -15.52
CA MET A 127 -0.60 21.76 -15.15
C MET A 127 -1.25 20.90 -16.25
N SER A 128 -2.11 21.48 -17.09
CA SER A 128 -2.67 20.80 -18.27
C SER A 128 -1.59 20.46 -19.28
N GLN A 129 -0.75 21.44 -19.59
CA GLN A 129 0.38 21.29 -20.49
C GLN A 129 1.42 20.32 -19.90
N LEU A 130 1.68 20.39 -18.59
CA LEU A 130 2.58 19.46 -17.93
C LEU A 130 2.07 18.02 -18.03
N LEU A 131 0.76 17.76 -17.82
CA LEU A 131 0.20 16.43 -17.98
C LEU A 131 0.42 15.88 -19.40
N GLN A 132 0.28 16.73 -20.42
CA GLN A 132 0.60 16.38 -21.81
C GLN A 132 2.08 16.01 -21.95
N LEU A 133 3.00 16.84 -21.47
CA LEU A 133 4.44 16.57 -21.54
C LEU A 133 4.84 15.28 -20.81
N LEU A 134 4.27 15.04 -19.63
CA LEU A 134 4.56 13.85 -18.82
C LEU A 134 4.08 12.57 -19.52
N THR A 135 2.87 12.59 -20.08
CA THR A 135 2.30 11.42 -20.77
C THR A 135 3.05 11.11 -22.06
N SER A 136 3.42 12.13 -22.85
CA SER A 136 4.34 11.99 -23.99
C SER A 136 5.70 11.43 -23.59
N SER A 137 6.28 11.92 -22.49
CA SER A 137 7.59 11.46 -21.99
C SER A 137 7.56 9.98 -21.63
N VAL A 138 6.53 9.54 -20.89
CA VAL A 138 6.40 8.15 -20.47
C VAL A 138 6.25 7.20 -21.67
N LEU A 139 5.55 7.62 -22.74
CA LEU A 139 5.43 6.83 -23.96
C LEU A 139 6.74 6.78 -24.76
N GLN A 140 7.42 7.92 -24.95
CA GLN A 140 8.70 7.96 -25.65
C GLN A 140 9.77 7.13 -24.93
N ILE A 141 9.88 7.26 -23.60
CA ILE A 141 10.80 6.45 -22.79
C ILE A 141 10.53 4.96 -22.99
N ASN A 142 9.25 4.55 -23.04
CA ASN A 142 8.89 3.15 -23.27
C ASN A 142 9.29 2.65 -24.66
N GLN A 143 9.35 3.53 -25.65
CA GLN A 143 9.76 3.24 -27.02
C GLN A 143 11.28 3.40 -27.25
N GLY A 144 12.03 3.87 -26.25
CA GLY A 144 13.45 4.22 -26.41
C GLY A 144 13.70 5.47 -27.26
N VAL A 145 12.69 6.32 -27.41
CA VAL A 145 12.75 7.58 -28.17
C VAL A 145 13.12 8.72 -27.21
N THR A 146 13.95 9.66 -27.68
CA THR A 146 14.45 10.80 -26.87
C THR A 146 14.29 12.14 -27.57
N THR A 147 13.44 12.21 -28.60
CA THR A 147 13.23 13.45 -29.35
C THR A 147 12.53 14.48 -28.45
N PRO A 148 12.92 15.77 -28.50
CA PRO A 148 12.23 16.81 -27.75
C PRO A 148 10.72 16.78 -27.98
N ILE A 149 9.96 16.89 -26.89
CA ILE A 149 8.50 16.80 -26.91
C ILE A 149 7.95 18.20 -27.07
N LYS A 150 7.21 18.43 -28.15
CA LYS A 150 6.51 19.68 -28.41
C LYS A 150 5.48 19.95 -27.31
N LEU A 151 5.50 21.15 -26.76
CA LEU A 151 4.47 21.69 -25.87
C LEU A 151 3.20 21.93 -26.69
N LEU A 152 2.09 21.30 -26.31
CA LEU A 152 0.79 21.58 -26.91
C LEU A 152 0.13 22.78 -26.22
N ASP A 153 -0.64 23.56 -26.99
CA ASP A 153 -1.54 24.56 -26.43
C ASP A 153 -2.85 23.88 -26.03
N VAL A 154 -3.02 23.63 -24.73
CA VAL A 154 -4.15 22.86 -24.18
C VAL A 154 -4.78 23.59 -23.00
N GLY A 155 -6.11 23.78 -23.07
CA GLY A 155 -6.91 24.40 -22.02
C GLY A 155 -6.98 23.62 -20.71
N SER A 156 -7.50 24.27 -19.65
CA SER A 156 -7.72 23.66 -18.33
C SER A 156 -8.80 22.56 -18.38
N ALA A 157 -8.76 21.64 -17.41
CA ALA A 157 -9.88 20.73 -17.15
C ALA A 157 -11.03 21.54 -16.51
N PRO A 158 -12.20 21.69 -17.17
CA PRO A 158 -13.24 22.62 -16.73
C PRO A 158 -14.01 22.13 -15.50
N ASN A 159 -14.17 20.81 -15.33
CA ASN A 159 -14.90 20.22 -14.20
C ASN A 159 -14.19 18.95 -13.70
N PRO A 160 -12.99 19.06 -13.10
CA PRO A 160 -12.26 17.91 -12.59
C PRO A 160 -13.12 17.07 -11.64
N SER A 161 -13.25 15.77 -11.89
CA SER A 161 -14.12 14.89 -11.13
C SER A 161 -13.56 13.48 -11.12
N GLY A 162 -13.52 12.81 -9.98
CA GLY A 162 -12.96 11.46 -9.90
C GLY A 162 -13.39 10.72 -8.63
N ALA A 163 -13.20 9.41 -8.65
CA ALA A 163 -13.43 8.57 -7.49
C ALA A 163 -12.23 8.63 -6.53
N ILE A 164 -12.51 8.45 -5.24
CA ILE A 164 -11.45 8.22 -4.24
C ILE A 164 -10.92 6.79 -4.45
N VAL A 165 -9.81 6.68 -5.16
CA VAL A 165 -9.13 5.42 -5.49
C VAL A 165 -7.72 5.38 -4.91
N SER A 166 -7.30 4.18 -4.49
CA SER A 166 -5.94 3.90 -4.02
C SER A 166 -5.51 2.50 -4.48
N GLY A 167 -4.37 2.38 -5.15
CA GLY A 167 -3.86 1.10 -5.59
C GLY A 167 -2.72 1.17 -6.62
N ASN A 168 -2.20 -0.01 -6.96
CA ASN A 168 -1.17 -0.16 -7.99
C ASN A 168 -1.82 -0.28 -9.37
N VAL A 169 -1.33 0.51 -10.31
CA VAL A 169 -1.65 0.45 -11.73
C VAL A 169 -0.45 -0.15 -12.48
N SER A 170 -0.67 -1.18 -13.27
CA SER A 170 0.40 -1.86 -14.00
C SER A 170 1.07 -0.95 -15.05
N LYS A 171 2.31 -1.28 -15.45
CA LYS A 171 3.01 -0.56 -16.53
C LYS A 171 2.22 -0.49 -17.84
N SER A 172 1.64 -1.60 -18.28
CA SER A 172 0.80 -1.63 -19.48
C SER A 172 -0.43 -0.72 -19.34
N GLU A 173 -1.01 -0.63 -18.15
CA GLU A 173 -2.21 0.15 -17.91
C GLU A 173 -1.92 1.65 -17.87
N TYR A 174 -0.91 2.13 -17.11
CA TYR A 174 -0.61 3.57 -17.13
C TYR A 174 -0.07 4.01 -18.50
N LEU A 175 0.58 3.14 -19.28
CA LEU A 175 0.95 3.46 -20.67
C LEU A 175 -0.29 3.58 -21.57
N LYS A 176 -1.27 2.69 -21.41
CA LYS A 176 -2.55 2.77 -22.13
C LYS A 176 -3.29 4.06 -21.77
N VAL A 177 -3.35 4.42 -20.49
CA VAL A 177 -3.98 5.67 -20.08
C VAL A 177 -3.21 6.87 -20.61
N ALA A 178 -1.88 6.87 -20.60
CA ALA A 178 -1.08 7.95 -21.20
C ALA A 178 -1.42 8.15 -22.68
N SER A 179 -1.54 7.06 -23.44
CA SER A 179 -1.96 7.10 -24.84
C SER A 179 -3.36 7.69 -25.00
N ASN A 180 -4.33 7.27 -24.18
CA ASN A 180 -5.69 7.79 -24.23
C ASN A 180 -5.77 9.28 -23.88
N LEU A 181 -4.97 9.74 -22.90
CA LEU A 181 -4.90 11.14 -22.51
C LEU A 181 -4.33 11.99 -23.65
N LEU A 182 -3.29 11.53 -24.35
CA LEU A 182 -2.76 12.22 -25.53
C LEU A 182 -3.78 12.32 -26.67
N SER A 183 -4.47 11.22 -26.99
CA SER A 183 -5.55 11.26 -27.99
C SER A 183 -6.67 12.23 -27.59
N PHE A 184 -6.94 12.37 -26.27
CA PHE A 184 -7.90 13.35 -25.78
C PHE A 184 -7.42 14.79 -26.01
N PHE A 185 -6.15 15.10 -25.71
CA PHE A 185 -5.56 16.42 -25.95
C PHE A 185 -5.64 16.81 -27.44
N GLU A 186 -5.30 15.89 -28.34
CA GLU A 186 -5.35 16.11 -29.79
C GLU A 186 -6.76 16.34 -30.35
N SER A 187 -7.79 15.84 -29.67
CA SER A 187 -9.17 15.90 -30.17
C SER A 187 -10.03 16.99 -29.52
N ASN A 188 -9.58 17.60 -28.41
CA ASN A 188 -10.42 18.47 -27.58
C ASN A 188 -9.76 19.79 -27.16
N ASP A 189 -8.48 20.02 -27.51
CA ASP A 189 -7.71 21.23 -27.19
C ASP A 189 -7.75 21.63 -25.69
N ARG A 190 -7.97 20.65 -24.81
CA ARG A 190 -8.07 20.83 -23.35
C ARG A 190 -7.69 19.57 -22.58
N ALA A 191 -7.36 19.74 -21.30
CA ALA A 191 -7.18 18.61 -20.39
C ALA A 191 -8.50 17.90 -20.07
N PRO A 192 -8.47 16.56 -19.92
CA PRO A 192 -9.62 15.80 -19.47
C PRO A 192 -9.89 16.01 -17.98
N ASN A 193 -11.15 15.89 -17.57
CA ASN A 193 -11.54 15.98 -16.16
C ASN A 193 -11.03 14.79 -15.32
N TYR A 194 -10.81 13.64 -15.98
CA TYR A 194 -10.30 12.41 -15.38
C TYR A 194 -9.67 11.46 -16.40
N GLY A 195 -8.87 10.52 -15.90
CA GLY A 195 -8.36 9.37 -16.63
C GLY A 195 -9.07 8.10 -16.15
N VAL A 196 -9.33 7.17 -17.06
CA VAL A 196 -10.04 5.91 -16.75
C VAL A 196 -9.02 4.82 -16.44
N TYR A 197 -8.97 4.39 -15.18
CA TYR A 197 -8.16 3.26 -14.72
C TYR A 197 -9.06 2.10 -14.26
N SER A 198 -8.50 0.91 -14.12
CA SER A 198 -9.15 -0.26 -13.50
C SER A 198 -9.57 0.00 -12.05
N LEU A 199 -8.88 0.92 -11.37
CA LEU A 199 -9.18 1.35 -10.01
C LEU A 199 -10.37 2.32 -9.95
N GLY A 200 -10.79 2.90 -11.08
CA GLY A 200 -11.83 3.92 -11.19
C GLY A 200 -11.37 5.16 -11.96
N ASN A 201 -12.25 6.15 -12.07
CA ASN A 201 -11.94 7.44 -12.72
C ASN A 201 -11.05 8.27 -11.79
N VAL A 202 -9.84 8.59 -12.25
CA VAL A 202 -8.85 9.39 -11.51
C VAL A 202 -8.92 10.84 -11.98
N GLN A 203 -9.28 11.76 -11.08
CA GLN A 203 -9.40 13.19 -11.39
C GLN A 203 -8.08 13.78 -11.91
N PHE A 204 -8.20 14.80 -12.77
CA PHE A 204 -7.10 15.55 -13.40
C PHE A 204 -5.89 15.79 -12.48
N ASP A 205 -6.10 16.33 -11.28
CA ASP A 205 -5.00 16.71 -10.37
C ASP A 205 -4.11 15.51 -10.02
N TYR A 206 -4.75 14.37 -9.75
CA TYR A 206 -4.08 13.11 -9.45
C TYR A 206 -3.42 12.50 -10.68
N LEU A 207 -3.88 12.80 -11.91
CA LEU A 207 -3.16 12.38 -13.11
C LEU A 207 -1.81 13.10 -13.19
N VAL A 208 -1.81 14.43 -13.04
CA VAL A 208 -0.58 15.24 -13.09
C VAL A 208 0.43 14.75 -12.08
N TYR A 209 -0.04 14.52 -10.84
CA TYR A 209 0.80 14.04 -9.77
C TYR A 209 1.27 12.58 -9.96
N SER A 210 0.39 11.68 -10.42
CA SER A 210 0.75 10.29 -10.69
C SER A 210 1.82 10.18 -11.77
N TYR A 211 1.68 10.91 -12.88
CA TYR A 211 2.69 10.94 -13.94
C TYR A 211 3.97 11.66 -13.51
N SER A 212 3.88 12.63 -12.61
CA SER A 212 5.06 13.26 -12.00
C SER A 212 5.87 12.26 -11.16
N LYS A 213 5.21 11.41 -10.37
CA LYS A 213 5.85 10.30 -9.62
C LYS A 213 6.48 9.26 -10.54
N ILE A 214 5.84 8.95 -11.67
CA ILE A 214 6.41 8.03 -12.68
C ILE A 214 7.72 8.60 -13.25
N MET A 215 7.75 9.89 -13.56
CA MET A 215 8.93 10.57 -14.09
C MET A 215 10.04 10.76 -13.04
N ASP A 216 9.69 11.02 -11.78
CA ASP A 216 10.63 11.01 -10.65
C ASP A 216 11.28 9.62 -10.45
N PHE A 217 10.47 8.55 -10.53
CA PHE A 217 11.00 7.18 -10.52
C PHE A 217 11.99 6.96 -11.67
N TYR A 218 11.65 7.39 -12.89
CA TYR A 218 12.54 7.29 -14.05
C TYR A 218 13.83 8.09 -13.85
N ALA A 219 13.76 9.27 -13.20
CA ALA A 219 14.91 10.11 -12.94
C ALA A 219 16.00 9.38 -12.15
N THR A 220 15.56 8.61 -11.16
CA THR A 220 16.42 7.83 -10.27
C THR A 220 16.84 6.50 -10.89
N ASN A 221 15.90 5.77 -11.50
CA ASN A 221 16.09 4.36 -11.86
C ASN A 221 16.47 4.13 -13.33
N LYS A 222 16.44 5.16 -14.17
CA LYS A 222 16.69 5.11 -15.63
C LYS A 222 15.83 4.07 -16.37
N ARG A 223 14.70 3.69 -15.78
CA ARG A 223 13.68 2.81 -16.34
C ARG A 223 12.32 3.23 -15.82
N LEU A 224 11.26 2.98 -16.59
CA LEU A 224 9.90 3.17 -16.10
C LEU A 224 9.55 2.13 -15.02
N PRO A 225 8.69 2.47 -14.04
CA PRO A 225 8.30 1.54 -12.99
C PRO A 225 7.44 0.40 -13.54
N ASN A 226 7.48 -0.78 -12.92
CA ASN A 226 6.61 -1.89 -13.36
C ASN A 226 5.14 -1.68 -12.95
N TYR A 227 4.90 -0.78 -11.98
CA TYR A 227 3.61 -0.33 -11.52
C TYR A 227 3.72 1.11 -11.00
N ALA A 228 2.68 1.92 -11.18
CA ALA A 228 2.53 3.24 -10.58
C ALA A 228 1.51 3.18 -9.44
N ILE A 229 1.77 3.86 -8.33
CA ILE A 229 0.83 3.95 -7.23
C ILE A 229 -0.06 5.17 -7.46
N ILE A 230 -1.36 4.97 -7.62
CA ILE A 230 -2.35 6.05 -7.63
C ILE A 230 -2.99 6.09 -6.26
N LYS A 231 -2.93 7.24 -5.59
CA LYS A 231 -3.54 7.47 -4.28
C LYS A 231 -4.18 8.85 -4.25
N THR A 232 -5.50 8.88 -4.43
CA THR A 232 -6.28 10.13 -4.57
C THR A 232 -6.57 10.83 -3.24
N SER A 233 -6.11 10.30 -2.10
CA SER A 233 -6.16 11.01 -0.82
C SER A 233 -4.95 11.91 -0.58
N GLU A 234 -3.92 11.86 -1.43
CA GLU A 234 -2.69 12.64 -1.26
C GLU A 234 -2.86 14.15 -1.58
N MET A 235 -4.00 14.57 -2.16
CA MET A 235 -4.27 15.97 -2.55
C MET A 235 -5.64 16.50 -2.11
N SER A 236 -6.36 15.80 -1.23
CA SER A 236 -7.67 16.24 -0.73
C SER A 236 -7.51 17.27 0.38
N GLY A 237 -7.39 18.54 0.00
CA GLY A 237 -7.51 19.67 0.92
C GLY A 237 -8.97 19.90 1.29
N ASP A 238 -9.40 19.40 2.44
CA ASP A 238 -10.64 19.85 3.08
C ASP A 238 -10.29 20.91 4.13
N ASN A 239 -10.59 22.17 3.79
CA ASN A 239 -10.52 23.31 4.69
C ASN A 239 -11.77 23.29 5.59
N SER A 240 -11.66 22.66 6.76
CA SER A 240 -12.50 23.02 7.91
C SER A 240 -11.61 23.37 9.10
N GLY A 241 -11.85 24.56 9.65
CA GLY A 241 -10.93 25.26 10.54
C GLY A 241 -10.60 24.49 11.81
N ASN A 242 -9.31 24.36 12.06
CA ASN A 242 -8.66 24.46 13.36
C ASN A 242 -7.15 24.67 13.13
N GLU A 243 -6.62 25.85 13.48
CA GLU A 243 -5.17 26.02 13.65
C GLU A 243 -4.70 25.32 14.95
N PRO A 244 -3.38 25.18 15.20
CA PRO A 244 -2.43 24.32 14.51
C PRO A 244 -1.88 23.25 15.49
N GLY A 245 -1.64 22.03 15.02
CA GLY A 245 -1.16 20.93 15.87
C GLY A 245 -0.41 19.81 15.16
N ASP A 246 0.92 19.90 15.25
CA ASP A 246 1.97 18.88 15.08
C ASP A 246 2.49 18.56 13.66
N ASP A 247 3.72 19.01 13.43
CA ASP A 247 4.58 18.78 12.29
C ASP A 247 4.67 17.29 11.90
N SER A 248 4.92 17.02 10.62
CA SER A 248 5.10 15.69 10.05
C SER A 248 6.23 14.90 10.73
N VAL A 249 5.91 14.16 11.80
CA VAL A 249 6.85 13.27 12.49
C VAL A 249 7.33 12.20 11.50
N SER A 250 8.65 12.08 11.33
CA SER A 250 9.27 11.04 10.51
C SER A 250 10.44 10.41 11.26
N PHE A 251 10.77 9.16 10.91
CA PHE A 251 11.82 8.39 11.56
C PHE A 251 12.81 7.83 10.56
N THR A 252 14.09 7.86 10.89
CA THR A 252 15.13 7.20 10.09
C THR A 252 15.00 5.67 10.21
N ILE A 253 15.55 4.94 9.23
CA ILE A 253 15.63 3.47 9.29
C ILE A 253 16.33 3.02 10.59
N ASP A 254 17.34 3.76 11.07
CA ASP A 254 18.06 3.42 12.30
C ASP A 254 17.21 3.57 13.57
N GLN A 255 16.35 4.59 13.61
CA GLN A 255 15.40 4.78 14.71
C GLN A 255 14.35 3.66 14.73
N ILE A 256 13.79 3.33 13.56
CA ILE A 256 12.79 2.25 13.41
C ILE A 256 13.40 0.89 13.73
N LYS A 257 14.62 0.65 13.26
CA LYS A 257 15.40 -0.56 13.56
C LYS A 257 15.62 -0.74 15.06
N SER A 258 15.95 0.32 15.79
CA SER A 258 16.14 0.26 17.24
C SER A 258 14.85 -0.13 17.96
N ALA A 259 13.72 0.44 17.52
CA ALA A 259 12.39 0.06 18.02
C ALA A 259 12.04 -1.41 17.69
N ALA A 260 12.37 -1.87 16.48
CA ALA A 260 12.15 -3.24 16.04
C ALA A 260 12.90 -4.28 16.91
N VAL A 261 14.18 -3.99 17.22
CA VAL A 261 15.01 -4.83 18.10
C VAL A 261 14.36 -4.93 19.49
N TRP A 262 13.91 -3.80 20.04
CA TRP A 262 13.24 -3.78 21.33
C TRP A 262 11.91 -4.53 21.33
N VAL A 263 11.05 -4.32 20.31
CA VAL A 263 9.75 -5.02 20.21
C VAL A 263 9.93 -6.52 20.05
N LYS A 264 10.91 -6.96 19.25
CA LYS A 264 11.27 -8.39 19.17
C LYS A 264 11.61 -8.95 20.57
N ALA A 265 12.54 -8.31 21.29
CA ALA A 265 12.95 -8.77 22.61
C ALA A 265 11.79 -8.76 23.63
N PHE A 266 10.91 -7.74 23.56
CA PHE A 266 9.71 -7.67 24.38
C PHE A 266 8.78 -8.85 24.10
N VAL A 267 8.51 -9.16 22.83
CA VAL A 267 7.65 -10.28 22.44
C VAL A 267 8.25 -11.62 22.90
N GLU A 268 9.55 -11.82 22.73
CA GLU A 268 10.25 -13.03 23.18
C GLU A 268 10.18 -13.21 24.70
N ALA A 269 10.20 -12.11 25.47
CA ALA A 269 10.11 -12.15 26.92
C ALA A 269 8.67 -12.28 27.46
N ASN A 270 7.67 -11.75 26.74
CA ASN A 270 6.30 -11.59 27.27
C ASN A 270 5.24 -12.39 26.52
N GLY A 271 5.57 -13.00 25.38
CA GLY A 271 4.64 -13.78 24.56
C GLY A 271 3.52 -12.96 23.90
N LYS A 272 3.58 -11.63 23.95
CA LYS A 272 2.59 -10.70 23.37
C LYS A 272 3.25 -9.40 22.90
N LEU A 273 2.60 -8.66 22.01
CA LEU A 273 3.05 -7.31 21.65
C LEU A 273 2.89 -6.34 22.84
N PRO A 274 3.74 -5.30 22.91
CA PRO A 274 3.50 -4.15 23.78
C PRO A 274 2.38 -3.27 23.19
N ASP A 275 1.77 -2.40 24.01
CA ASP A 275 0.73 -1.48 23.53
C ASP A 275 1.31 -0.41 22.57
N SER A 276 2.54 0.05 22.86
CA SER A 276 3.28 1.02 22.06
C SER A 276 4.80 0.87 22.23
N VAL A 277 5.56 1.55 21.39
CA VAL A 277 7.02 1.71 21.51
C VAL A 277 7.39 3.18 21.37
N THR A 278 8.41 3.63 22.08
CA THR A 278 8.92 5.00 21.94
C THR A 278 9.97 5.08 20.84
N ILE A 279 9.78 5.97 19.87
CA ILE A 279 10.77 6.29 18.83
C ILE A 279 11.03 7.79 18.87
N ALA A 280 12.28 8.19 19.11
CA ALA A 280 12.69 9.60 19.22
C ALA A 280 11.73 10.46 20.07
N SER A 281 11.35 9.95 21.25
CA SER A 281 10.43 10.58 22.21
C SER A 281 8.94 10.61 21.82
N LYS A 282 8.54 10.09 20.65
CA LYS A 282 7.13 9.89 20.28
C LYS A 282 6.68 8.47 20.64
N GLN A 283 5.50 8.35 21.25
CA GLN A 283 4.83 7.05 21.39
C GLN A 283 4.24 6.62 20.05
N VAL A 284 4.59 5.42 19.61
CA VAL A 284 4.17 4.83 18.33
C VAL A 284 3.39 3.55 18.63
N SER A 285 2.15 3.46 18.17
CA SER A 285 1.32 2.27 18.34
C SER A 285 1.86 1.09 17.53
N MET A 286 1.48 -0.15 17.86
CA MET A 286 1.90 -1.31 17.05
C MET A 286 1.37 -1.27 15.61
N SER A 287 0.22 -0.63 15.38
CA SER A 287 -0.34 -0.45 14.04
C SER A 287 0.50 0.51 13.20
N GLN A 288 0.96 1.60 13.82
CA GLN A 288 1.91 2.54 13.22
C GLN A 288 3.30 1.90 13.05
N LEU A 289 3.74 1.10 14.02
CA LEU A 289 5.02 0.40 13.92
C LEU A 289 5.00 -0.60 12.75
N LEU A 290 3.90 -1.32 12.52
CA LEU A 290 3.77 -2.21 11.35
C LEU A 290 4.00 -1.44 10.04
N GLN A 291 3.42 -0.23 9.93
CA GLN A 291 3.65 0.66 8.80
C GLN A 291 5.13 1.03 8.67
N LEU A 292 5.77 1.50 9.74
CA LEU A 292 7.19 1.88 9.72
C LEU A 292 8.11 0.71 9.35
N LEU A 293 7.87 -0.48 9.91
CA LEU A 293 8.66 -1.68 9.66
C LEU A 293 8.56 -2.14 8.20
N THR A 294 7.34 -2.22 7.67
CA THR A 294 7.10 -2.64 6.29
C THR A 294 7.66 -1.63 5.29
N SER A 295 7.49 -0.32 5.54
CA SER A 295 8.14 0.73 4.75
C SER A 295 9.67 0.63 4.79
N SER A 296 10.25 0.37 5.97
CA SER A 296 11.70 0.23 6.14
C SER A 296 12.25 -0.95 5.34
N VAL A 297 11.60 -2.13 5.43
CA VAL A 297 12.04 -3.32 4.70
C VAL A 297 12.01 -3.10 3.18
N LEU A 298 10.99 -2.39 2.67
CA LEU A 298 10.92 -2.05 1.25
C LEU A 298 12.01 -1.04 0.83
N GLN A 299 12.24 0.02 1.61
CA GLN A 299 13.29 1.00 1.33
C GLN A 299 14.69 0.37 1.36
N ILE A 300 14.98 -0.45 2.37
CA ILE A 300 16.25 -1.18 2.48
C ILE A 300 16.47 -2.04 1.23
N ASN A 301 15.43 -2.74 0.76
CA ASN A 301 15.54 -3.56 -0.44
C ASN A 301 15.85 -2.75 -1.71
N GLN A 302 15.47 -1.47 -1.73
CA GLN A 302 15.70 -0.53 -2.84
C GLN A 302 17.00 0.28 -2.67
N GLY A 303 17.71 0.13 -1.54
CA GLY A 303 18.88 0.97 -1.22
C GLY A 303 18.52 2.42 -0.85
N VAL A 304 17.27 2.67 -0.45
CA VAL A 304 16.77 3.98 -0.06
C VAL A 304 16.88 4.14 1.47
N THR A 305 17.23 5.33 1.93
CA THR A 305 17.43 5.64 3.36
C THR A 305 16.66 6.87 3.85
N THR A 306 15.70 7.35 3.06
CA THR A 306 14.92 8.54 3.39
C THR A 306 14.07 8.32 4.65
N PRO A 307 13.99 9.30 5.57
CA PRO A 307 13.12 9.20 6.74
C PRO A 307 11.68 8.85 6.36
N ILE A 308 11.09 7.94 7.12
CA ILE A 308 9.75 7.41 6.88
C ILE A 308 8.76 8.20 7.72
N LYS A 309 7.81 8.86 7.05
CA LYS A 309 6.72 9.58 7.71
C LYS A 309 5.88 8.62 8.55
N LEU A 310 5.61 9.02 9.79
CA LEU A 310 4.66 8.35 10.66
C LEU A 310 3.25 8.65 10.16
N LEU A 311 2.52 7.60 9.80
CA LEU A 311 1.12 7.73 9.42
C LEU A 311 0.21 7.64 10.65
N ASP A 312 -0.96 8.25 10.57
CA ASP A 312 -2.06 7.92 11.49
C ASP A 312 -2.68 6.59 11.03
N VAL A 313 -2.52 5.55 11.86
CA VAL A 313 -2.93 4.17 11.52
C VAL A 313 -3.78 3.63 12.66
N GLY A 314 -5.09 3.49 12.39
CA GLY A 314 -6.03 2.87 13.31
C GLY A 314 -5.69 1.41 13.62
N SER A 315 -6.23 0.91 14.74
CA SER A 315 -6.01 -0.46 15.20
C SER A 315 -6.57 -1.52 14.27
N ALA A 316 -6.05 -2.74 14.34
CA ALA A 316 -6.68 -3.92 13.75
C ALA A 316 -7.86 -4.37 14.64
N PRO A 317 -9.13 -4.23 14.20
CA PRO A 317 -10.29 -4.39 15.07
C PRO A 317 -10.60 -5.85 15.42
N ASN A 318 -10.30 -6.80 14.54
CA ASN A 318 -10.58 -8.23 14.76
C ASN A 318 -9.43 -9.11 14.25
N PRO A 319 -8.23 -9.05 14.87
CA PRO A 319 -7.09 -9.83 14.42
C PRO A 319 -7.38 -11.34 14.44
N SER A 320 -7.15 -12.01 13.32
CA SER A 320 -7.40 -13.46 13.16
C SER A 320 -6.46 -14.05 12.13
N GLY A 321 -5.92 -15.24 12.35
CA GLY A 321 -5.02 -15.90 11.40
C GLY A 321 -4.88 -17.39 11.66
N ALA A 322 -4.30 -18.10 10.70
CA ALA A 322 -3.93 -19.49 10.80
C ALA A 322 -2.66 -19.66 11.65
N ILE A 323 -2.56 -20.82 12.32
CA ILE A 323 -1.32 -21.25 12.98
C ILE A 323 -0.41 -21.86 11.91
N VAL A 324 0.56 -21.07 11.47
CA VAL A 324 1.55 -21.38 10.45
C VAL A 324 2.97 -21.35 11.02
N SER A 325 3.82 -22.25 10.50
CA SER A 325 5.25 -22.33 10.79
C SER A 325 6.00 -22.65 9.51
N GLY A 326 7.02 -21.85 9.17
CA GLY A 326 7.86 -22.13 8.02
C GLY A 326 8.71 -20.95 7.57
N ASN A 327 9.52 -21.20 6.54
CA ASN A 327 10.34 -20.21 5.90
C ASN A 327 9.57 -19.52 4.78
N VAL A 328 9.54 -18.19 4.82
CA VAL A 328 8.99 -17.33 3.78
C VAL A 328 10.13 -16.68 3.02
N SER A 329 10.14 -16.80 1.70
CA SER A 329 11.23 -16.26 0.87
C SER A 329 11.31 -14.72 0.93
N LYS A 330 12.47 -14.16 0.59
CA LYS A 330 12.66 -12.70 0.48
C LYS A 330 11.66 -12.03 -0.45
N SER A 331 11.42 -12.59 -1.63
CA SER A 331 10.44 -12.05 -2.57
C SER A 331 9.03 -12.04 -1.98
N GLU A 332 8.68 -13.05 -1.19
CA GLU A 332 7.36 -13.18 -0.58
C GLU A 332 7.15 -12.21 0.58
N TYR A 333 8.06 -12.11 1.56
CA TYR A 333 7.86 -11.13 2.64
C TYR A 333 7.92 -9.68 2.14
N LEU A 334 8.62 -9.41 1.02
CA LEU A 334 8.58 -8.08 0.38
C LEU A 334 7.22 -7.84 -0.27
N LYS A 335 6.67 -8.84 -0.96
CA LYS A 335 5.31 -8.77 -1.55
C LYS A 335 4.26 -8.54 -0.45
N VAL A 336 4.36 -9.25 0.68
CA VAL A 336 3.45 -9.04 1.80
C VAL A 336 3.61 -7.64 2.38
N ALA A 337 4.82 -7.12 2.53
CA ALA A 337 5.05 -5.77 3.06
C ALA A 337 4.33 -4.71 2.21
N SER A 338 4.46 -4.82 0.88
CA SER A 338 3.74 -3.95 -0.06
C SER A 338 2.22 -4.07 0.08
N ASN A 339 1.69 -5.29 0.23
CA ASN A 339 0.25 -5.51 0.38
C ASN A 339 -0.29 -4.93 1.70
N LEU A 340 0.48 -5.03 2.79
CA LEU A 340 0.11 -4.48 4.09
C LEU A 340 0.05 -2.95 4.06
N LEU A 341 1.05 -2.30 3.43
CA LEU A 341 1.04 -0.85 3.25
C LEU A 341 -0.14 -0.41 2.36
N ALA A 342 -0.41 -1.11 1.27
CA ALA A 342 -1.57 -0.83 0.43
C ALA A 342 -2.90 -0.95 1.20
N PHE A 343 -3.00 -1.93 2.11
CA PHE A 343 -4.16 -2.05 3.00
C PHE A 343 -4.26 -0.88 3.98
N ILE A 344 -3.17 -0.53 4.67
CA ILE A 344 -3.12 0.57 5.63
C ILE A 344 -3.51 1.88 4.95
N ASP A 345 -2.98 2.10 3.75
CA ASP A 345 -3.29 3.26 2.91
C ASP A 345 -4.75 3.32 2.48
N SER A 346 -5.35 2.17 2.16
CA SER A 346 -6.75 2.09 1.73
C SER A 346 -7.74 2.19 2.88
N LYS A 347 -7.40 1.68 4.06
CA LYS A 347 -8.34 1.50 5.19
C LYS A 347 -8.08 2.42 6.36
N GLY A 348 -6.99 3.19 6.36
CA GLY A 348 -6.56 4.04 7.48
C GLY A 348 -6.27 3.26 8.75
N ARG A 349 -6.08 1.93 8.67
CA ARG A 349 -5.91 1.05 9.83
C ARG A 349 -5.07 -0.17 9.50
N ALA A 350 -4.50 -0.78 10.53
CA ALA A 350 -3.81 -2.05 10.39
C ALA A 350 -4.77 -3.18 9.95
N PRO A 351 -4.29 -4.11 9.11
CA PRO A 351 -5.06 -5.30 8.72
C PRO A 351 -5.16 -6.29 9.88
N ASN A 352 -6.22 -7.10 9.85
CA ASN A 352 -6.40 -8.19 10.83
C ASN A 352 -5.42 -9.36 10.56
N TRP A 353 -4.97 -9.54 9.31
CA TRP A 353 -3.97 -10.52 8.89
C TRP A 353 -3.26 -10.11 7.59
N GLY A 354 -2.11 -10.73 7.33
CA GLY A 354 -1.40 -10.72 6.06
C GLY A 354 -1.47 -12.09 5.39
N VAL A 355 -1.48 -12.14 4.06
CA VAL A 355 -1.61 -13.39 3.30
C VAL A 355 -0.24 -13.89 2.89
N TYR A 356 0.19 -15.03 3.44
CA TYR A 356 1.41 -15.75 3.06
C TYR A 356 1.05 -17.08 2.39
N SER A 357 2.02 -17.68 1.69
CA SER A 357 1.94 -19.05 1.16
C SER A 357 1.71 -20.10 2.25
N LEU A 358 2.17 -19.82 3.47
CA LEU A 358 1.96 -20.66 4.64
C LEU A 358 0.53 -20.54 5.21
N GLY A 359 -0.20 -19.48 4.87
CA GLY A 359 -1.54 -19.17 5.36
C GLY A 359 -1.70 -17.71 5.80
N ASN A 360 -2.89 -17.36 6.30
CA ASN A 360 -3.16 -16.01 6.82
C ASN A 360 -2.46 -15.81 8.17
N VAL A 361 -1.59 -14.82 8.27
CA VAL A 361 -0.81 -14.49 9.47
C VAL A 361 -1.45 -13.31 10.19
N GLN A 362 -1.93 -13.49 11.41
CA GLN A 362 -2.59 -12.42 12.19
C GLN A 362 -1.67 -11.21 12.42
N PHE A 363 -2.28 -10.01 12.52
CA PHE A 363 -1.65 -8.71 12.78
C PHE A 363 -0.43 -8.76 13.71
N ASP A 364 -0.61 -9.34 14.88
CA ASP A 364 0.39 -9.46 15.94
C ASP A 364 1.71 -10.07 15.43
N TYR A 365 1.59 -11.18 14.71
CA TYR A 365 2.72 -11.88 14.11
C TYR A 365 3.32 -11.16 12.92
N LEU A 366 2.58 -10.27 12.26
CA LEU A 366 3.15 -9.39 11.22
C LEU A 366 4.14 -8.42 11.87
N VAL A 367 3.73 -7.74 12.94
CA VAL A 367 4.61 -6.81 13.67
C VAL A 367 5.87 -7.54 14.17
N TYR A 368 5.68 -8.71 14.78
CA TYR A 368 6.79 -9.50 15.30
C TYR A 368 7.72 -10.03 14.18
N SER A 369 7.17 -10.58 13.10
CA SER A 369 7.98 -11.09 11.99
C SER A 369 8.78 -10.00 11.30
N TYR A 370 8.19 -8.83 11.02
CA TYR A 370 8.93 -7.70 10.47
C TYR A 370 9.94 -7.11 11.47
N SER A 371 9.67 -7.22 12.78
CA SER A 371 10.65 -6.85 13.80
C SER A 371 11.89 -7.77 13.75
N LYS A 372 11.70 -9.09 13.60
CA LYS A 372 12.81 -10.05 13.41
C LYS A 372 13.59 -9.79 12.13
N ILE A 373 12.91 -9.42 11.04
CA ILE A 373 13.58 -9.06 9.77
C ILE A 373 14.48 -7.83 9.96
N MET A 374 14.00 -6.82 10.69
CA MET A 374 14.77 -5.60 10.98
C MET A 374 15.93 -5.86 11.96
N ASP A 375 15.75 -6.73 12.95
CA ASP A 375 16.82 -7.20 13.84
C ASP A 375 17.93 -7.95 13.07
N PHE A 376 17.55 -8.83 12.15
CA PHE A 376 18.51 -9.48 11.24
C PHE A 376 19.30 -8.44 10.44
N TYR A 377 18.61 -7.44 9.88
CA TYR A 377 19.26 -6.35 9.15
C TYR A 377 20.21 -5.53 10.05
N ALA A 378 19.84 -5.31 11.31
CA ALA A 378 20.67 -4.56 12.26
C ALA A 378 22.05 -5.19 12.44
N THR A 379 22.08 -6.52 12.52
CA THR A 379 23.31 -7.31 12.68
C THR A 379 24.06 -7.51 11.37
N ASN A 380 23.35 -7.87 10.29
CA ASN A 380 23.97 -8.39 9.06
C ASN A 380 24.11 -7.35 7.95
N LYS A 381 23.56 -6.14 8.12
CA LYS A 381 23.53 -5.04 7.12
C LYS A 381 22.96 -5.45 5.76
N ARG A 382 22.14 -6.51 5.73
CA ARG A 382 21.41 -7.02 4.57
C ARG A 382 20.10 -7.63 5.03
N LEU A 383 19.09 -7.61 4.17
CA LEU A 383 17.85 -8.35 4.43
C LEU A 383 18.10 -9.86 4.36
N PRO A 384 17.38 -10.67 5.17
CA PRO A 384 17.55 -12.11 5.17
C PRO A 384 17.01 -12.72 3.86
N SER A 385 17.59 -13.82 3.38
CA SER A 385 17.12 -14.51 2.18
C SER A 385 15.75 -15.18 2.38
N TYR A 386 15.40 -15.47 3.63
CA TYR A 386 14.08 -15.91 4.07
C TYR A 386 13.78 -15.38 5.48
N ALA A 387 12.51 -15.18 5.79
CA ALA A 387 12.02 -14.90 7.13
C ALA A 387 11.36 -16.16 7.71
N ILE A 388 11.64 -16.46 8.97
CA ILE A 388 10.95 -17.55 9.68
C ILE A 388 9.65 -16.97 10.22
N ILE A 389 8.52 -17.41 9.67
CA ILE A 389 7.19 -17.09 10.19
C ILE A 389 6.75 -18.27 11.04
N LYS A 390 6.71 -18.04 12.35
CA LYS A 390 6.19 -18.99 13.33
C LYS A 390 5.13 -18.27 14.13
N THR A 391 3.90 -18.35 13.67
CA THR A 391 2.74 -17.77 14.39
C THR A 391 2.37 -18.55 15.64
N ALA A 392 3.09 -19.62 15.93
CA ALA A 392 3.06 -20.13 17.27
C ALA A 392 3.79 -19.13 18.20
N GLU A 393 4.99 -18.61 17.86
CA GLU A 393 5.94 -17.92 18.78
C GLU A 393 5.37 -16.78 19.66
N MET A 394 4.25 -16.13 19.31
CA MET A 394 3.53 -15.24 20.26
C MET A 394 2.42 -16.00 20.96
N GLY A 395 2.71 -16.51 22.15
CA GLY A 395 1.81 -17.39 22.91
C GLY A 395 2.12 -18.87 22.77
N TYR A 396 3.14 -19.24 21.98
CA TYR A 396 3.73 -20.57 21.94
C TYR A 396 4.84 -20.70 22.96
N ASP A 397 4.66 -21.73 23.75
CA ASP A 397 5.69 -22.27 24.57
C ASP A 397 6.80 -22.82 23.67
N SER A 398 7.94 -22.13 23.64
CA SER A 398 9.16 -22.54 22.94
C SER A 398 9.71 -23.90 23.39
N SER A 399 9.08 -24.54 24.38
CA SER A 399 9.34 -25.93 24.78
C SER A 399 8.71 -26.98 23.86
N ILE A 400 7.80 -26.62 22.94
CA ILE A 400 7.18 -27.60 22.04
C ILE A 400 8.19 -27.98 20.94
N PRO A 401 8.57 -29.27 20.80
CA PRO A 401 9.48 -29.71 19.74
C PRO A 401 8.90 -29.51 18.33
N GLU A 402 9.76 -29.26 17.34
CA GLU A 402 9.37 -28.94 15.96
C GLU A 402 8.55 -30.06 15.29
N GLU A 403 8.88 -31.32 15.58
CA GLU A 403 8.15 -32.49 15.11
C GLU A 403 6.70 -32.55 15.62
N LEU A 404 6.36 -31.80 16.68
CA LEU A 404 5.01 -31.77 17.23
C LEU A 404 4.13 -30.68 16.62
N LEU A 405 4.69 -29.78 15.80
CA LEU A 405 3.93 -28.72 15.13
C LEU A 405 2.83 -29.28 14.21
N ILE A 406 3.02 -30.48 13.67
CA ILE A 406 2.02 -31.16 12.86
C ILE A 406 0.72 -31.48 13.64
N TYR A 407 0.81 -31.59 14.97
CA TYR A 407 -0.32 -31.82 15.87
C TYR A 407 -1.02 -30.52 16.31
N LEU A 408 -0.63 -29.37 15.78
CA LEU A 408 -1.36 -28.10 15.89
C LEU A 408 -2.25 -27.82 14.68
N GLN A 409 -1.99 -28.48 13.55
CA GLN A 409 -2.72 -28.27 12.30
C GLN A 409 -4.15 -28.81 12.39
N GLU A 410 -5.08 -28.15 11.72
CA GLU A 410 -6.44 -28.65 11.59
C GLU A 410 -6.51 -29.96 10.79
N THR A 411 -7.61 -30.68 10.95
CA THR A 411 -7.93 -31.93 10.24
C THR A 411 -9.40 -31.93 9.86
N LYS A 412 -9.83 -32.85 8.99
CA LYS A 412 -11.21 -32.86 8.44
C LYS A 412 -12.28 -32.76 9.52
N ASN A 413 -12.11 -33.47 10.63
CA ASN A 413 -13.09 -33.57 11.71
C ASN A 413 -12.69 -32.81 12.99
N ALA A 414 -11.49 -32.22 13.06
CA ALA A 414 -11.09 -31.30 14.13
C ALA A 414 -10.63 -29.97 13.53
N GLN A 415 -11.61 -29.13 13.23
CA GLN A 415 -11.46 -27.86 12.52
C GLN A 415 -10.99 -26.76 13.47
N SER A 416 -9.73 -26.85 13.94
CA SER A 416 -9.15 -25.93 14.93
C SER A 416 -9.03 -24.47 14.47
N THR A 417 -9.15 -24.20 13.16
CA THR A 417 -9.18 -22.82 12.62
C THR A 417 -10.60 -22.23 12.54
N ASN A 418 -11.63 -23.01 12.88
CA ASN A 418 -13.02 -22.55 12.85
C ASN A 418 -13.25 -21.43 13.88
N ALA A 419 -13.87 -20.33 13.46
CA ALA A 419 -14.06 -19.14 14.31
C ALA A 419 -14.82 -19.43 15.61
N THR A 420 -15.83 -20.30 15.59
CA THR A 420 -16.61 -20.68 16.78
C THR A 420 -15.76 -21.50 17.76
N ILE A 421 -14.96 -22.44 17.25
CA ILE A 421 -14.02 -23.24 18.06
C ILE A 421 -13.00 -22.32 18.73
N ILE A 422 -12.40 -21.39 17.98
CA ILE A 422 -11.42 -20.42 18.52
C ILE A 422 -12.07 -19.55 19.60
N ALA A 423 -13.27 -19.01 19.35
CA ALA A 423 -13.96 -18.15 20.30
C ALA A 423 -14.27 -18.88 21.60
N LEU A 424 -14.77 -20.12 21.51
CA LEU A 424 -15.03 -20.95 22.67
C LEU A 424 -13.75 -21.29 23.44
N ALA A 425 -12.70 -21.74 22.74
CA ALA A 425 -11.45 -22.09 23.40
C ALA A 425 -10.83 -20.88 24.12
N LYS A 426 -10.87 -19.68 23.52
CA LYS A 426 -10.47 -18.43 24.19
C LYS A 426 -11.32 -18.13 25.42
N SER A 427 -12.64 -18.36 25.35
CA SER A 427 -13.54 -18.16 26.50
C SER A 427 -13.22 -19.13 27.64
N ILE A 428 -13.03 -20.42 27.35
CA ILE A 428 -12.68 -21.46 28.33
C ILE A 428 -11.33 -21.14 29.00
N THR A 429 -10.38 -20.65 28.22
CA THR A 429 -8.99 -20.44 28.67
C THR A 429 -8.72 -19.03 29.19
N ASN A 430 -9.75 -18.17 29.26
CA ASN A 430 -9.60 -16.79 29.67
C ASN A 430 -9.04 -16.68 31.09
N GLY A 431 -7.98 -15.88 31.27
CA GLY A 431 -7.29 -15.71 32.56
C GLY A 431 -6.37 -16.85 32.98
N LEU A 432 -6.30 -17.96 32.23
CA LEU A 432 -5.40 -19.07 32.52
C LEU A 432 -4.02 -18.82 31.92
N THR A 433 -2.98 -19.09 32.70
CA THR A 433 -1.61 -18.70 32.35
C THR A 433 -0.78 -19.86 31.82
N THR A 434 -0.98 -21.07 32.37
CA THR A 434 -0.20 -22.24 31.98
C THR A 434 -0.90 -23.11 30.93
N ASN A 435 -0.14 -23.79 30.08
CA ASN A 435 -0.69 -24.74 29.11
C ASN A 435 -1.43 -25.91 29.77
N TYR A 436 -1.03 -26.29 30.99
CA TYR A 436 -1.72 -27.33 31.76
C TYR A 436 -3.10 -26.87 32.23
N GLU A 437 -3.21 -25.67 32.81
CA GLU A 437 -4.50 -25.10 33.21
C GLU A 437 -5.45 -24.99 32.02
N LYS A 438 -4.95 -24.54 30.86
CA LYS A 438 -5.73 -24.45 29.62
C LYS A 438 -6.20 -25.82 29.14
N ALA A 439 -5.32 -26.81 29.09
CA ALA A 439 -5.65 -28.18 28.70
C ALA A 439 -6.71 -28.79 29.63
N ASP A 440 -6.55 -28.61 30.94
CA ASP A 440 -7.46 -29.14 31.95
C ASP A 440 -8.83 -28.45 31.89
N ALA A 441 -8.87 -27.13 31.69
CA ALA A 441 -10.11 -26.39 31.51
C ALA A 441 -10.87 -26.81 30.25
N ILE A 442 -10.17 -27.00 29.11
CA ILE A 442 -10.77 -27.52 27.87
C ILE A 442 -11.34 -28.92 28.08
N PHE A 443 -10.54 -29.82 28.67
CA PHE A 443 -10.98 -31.18 28.99
C PHE A 443 -12.25 -31.18 29.85
N LYS A 444 -12.25 -30.41 30.96
CA LYS A 444 -13.41 -30.32 31.87
C LYS A 444 -14.62 -29.74 31.18
N TRP A 445 -14.45 -28.66 30.39
CA TRP A 445 -15.56 -28.06 29.67
C TRP A 445 -16.22 -29.08 28.74
N VAL A 446 -15.45 -29.83 27.95
CA VAL A 446 -16.03 -30.84 27.05
C VAL A 446 -16.72 -31.96 27.85
N ARG A 447 -16.09 -32.45 28.93
CA ARG A 447 -16.64 -33.51 29.78
C ARG A 447 -17.95 -33.12 30.44
N ASP A 448 -18.07 -31.86 30.86
CA ASP A 448 -19.17 -31.41 31.71
C ASP A 448 -20.31 -30.78 30.90
N ASN A 449 -20.11 -30.45 29.62
CA ASN A 449 -21.12 -29.79 28.78
C ASN A 449 -21.69 -30.68 27.65
N LEU A 450 -21.17 -31.89 27.45
CA LEU A 450 -21.65 -32.80 26.41
C LEU A 450 -22.32 -34.04 27.00
N SER A 451 -23.36 -34.51 26.31
CA SER A 451 -23.97 -35.82 26.56
C SER A 451 -23.34 -36.91 25.70
N TYR A 452 -23.38 -38.14 26.18
CA TYR A 452 -22.83 -39.29 25.46
C TYR A 452 -23.93 -40.11 24.76
N SER A 453 -23.77 -40.30 23.45
CA SER A 453 -24.61 -41.19 22.64
C SER A 453 -23.77 -42.24 21.92
N PHE A 454 -24.20 -43.50 21.97
CA PHE A 454 -23.45 -44.60 21.34
C PHE A 454 -23.83 -44.78 19.87
N TYR A 455 -22.83 -44.64 18.99
CA TYR A 455 -22.89 -44.99 17.57
C TYR A 455 -21.48 -45.26 17.04
N TYR A 456 -21.39 -45.88 15.86
CA TYR A 456 -20.12 -46.18 15.20
C TYR A 456 -19.60 -44.96 14.42
N ASN A 457 -18.27 -44.80 14.42
CA ASN A 457 -17.53 -43.74 13.72
C ASN A 457 -17.91 -42.32 14.15
N THR A 458 -17.29 -41.31 13.52
CA THR A 458 -17.66 -39.91 13.69
C THR A 458 -19.00 -39.62 13.01
N LYS A 459 -19.86 -38.81 13.62
CA LYS A 459 -21.10 -38.32 12.98
C LYS A 459 -21.06 -36.82 12.74
N TYR A 460 -20.39 -36.07 13.62
CA TYR A 460 -20.52 -34.63 13.70
C TYR A 460 -19.18 -33.89 13.53
N GLY A 461 -18.06 -34.51 13.88
CA GLY A 461 -16.79 -33.82 14.06
C GLY A 461 -16.87 -32.74 15.15
N ALA A 462 -15.81 -31.95 15.30
CA ALA A 462 -15.71 -30.93 16.35
C ALA A 462 -16.78 -29.84 16.21
N THR A 463 -17.01 -29.34 14.99
CA THR A 463 -18.00 -28.26 14.77
C THR A 463 -19.43 -28.74 14.94
N GLY A 464 -19.75 -29.97 14.50
CA GLY A 464 -21.09 -30.51 14.63
C GLY A 464 -21.44 -30.88 16.08
N ILE A 465 -20.52 -31.51 16.83
CA ILE A 465 -20.83 -31.86 18.23
C ILE A 465 -20.95 -30.62 19.11
N LEU A 466 -20.25 -29.53 18.77
CA LEU A 466 -20.44 -28.26 19.46
C LEU A 466 -21.85 -27.67 19.24
N GLN A 467 -22.51 -28.00 18.14
CA GLN A 467 -23.90 -27.58 17.88
C GLN A 467 -24.91 -28.50 18.58
N THR A 468 -24.65 -29.80 18.65
CA THR A 468 -25.59 -30.78 19.23
C THR A 468 -25.43 -30.95 20.73
N LEU A 469 -24.23 -30.68 21.27
CA LEU A 469 -23.81 -31.00 22.64
C LEU A 469 -24.06 -32.48 23.03
N ASP A 470 -24.06 -33.36 22.04
CA ASP A 470 -24.28 -34.80 22.18
C ASP A 470 -23.52 -35.57 21.09
N GLY A 471 -22.77 -36.60 21.50
CA GLY A 471 -22.03 -37.46 20.58
C GLY A 471 -21.27 -38.60 21.24
N ASN A 472 -20.58 -39.41 20.44
CA ASN A 472 -19.81 -40.56 20.93
C ASN A 472 -18.37 -40.16 21.32
N CYS A 473 -17.54 -41.16 21.65
CA CYS A 473 -16.15 -40.96 22.05
C CYS A 473 -15.28 -40.28 20.98
N ILE A 474 -15.56 -40.53 19.71
CA ILE A 474 -14.82 -39.96 18.57
C ILE A 474 -15.13 -38.47 18.44
N ASP A 475 -16.42 -38.10 18.47
CA ASP A 475 -16.84 -36.71 18.34
C ASP A 475 -16.41 -35.87 19.57
N HIS A 476 -16.46 -36.41 20.78
CA HIS A 476 -15.88 -35.76 21.98
C HIS A 476 -14.38 -35.49 21.79
N SER A 477 -13.64 -36.49 21.29
CA SER A 477 -12.20 -36.38 21.05
C SER A 477 -11.89 -35.33 19.99
N HIS A 478 -12.69 -35.27 18.92
CA HIS A 478 -12.54 -34.24 17.88
C HIS A 478 -12.68 -32.82 18.46
N LEU A 479 -13.67 -32.59 19.32
CA LEU A 479 -13.87 -31.28 19.94
C LEU A 479 -12.70 -30.90 20.85
N ILE A 480 -12.22 -31.82 21.71
CA ILE A 480 -11.05 -31.57 22.55
C ILE A 480 -9.83 -31.23 21.71
N VAL A 481 -9.56 -32.01 20.65
CA VAL A 481 -8.42 -31.78 19.76
C VAL A 481 -8.54 -30.43 19.08
N ALA A 482 -9.72 -30.08 18.55
CA ALA A 482 -9.94 -28.81 17.88
C ALA A 482 -9.74 -27.61 18.81
N LEU A 483 -10.35 -27.64 20.00
CA LEU A 483 -10.22 -26.59 21.02
C LEU A 483 -8.76 -26.43 21.46
N SER A 484 -8.08 -27.55 21.78
CA SER A 484 -6.69 -27.52 22.26
C SER A 484 -5.73 -26.98 21.21
N ARG A 485 -5.84 -27.46 19.95
CA ARG A 485 -5.02 -26.97 18.84
C ARG A 485 -5.22 -25.47 18.60
N SER A 486 -6.45 -24.97 18.74
CA SER A 486 -6.78 -23.56 18.52
C SER A 486 -6.13 -22.59 19.54
N VAL A 487 -5.69 -23.10 20.70
CA VAL A 487 -4.96 -22.35 21.74
C VAL A 487 -3.49 -22.74 21.84
N GLY A 488 -2.95 -23.40 20.82
CA GLY A 488 -1.51 -23.71 20.73
C GLY A 488 -1.07 -24.97 21.49
N ILE A 489 -1.99 -25.83 21.92
CA ILE A 489 -1.68 -27.09 22.60
C ILE A 489 -1.68 -28.22 21.56
N PRO A 490 -0.53 -28.87 21.28
CA PRO A 490 -0.48 -29.98 20.34
C PRO A 490 -1.39 -31.12 20.83
N ALA A 491 -2.26 -31.60 19.96
CA ALA A 491 -3.26 -32.61 20.31
C ALA A 491 -3.34 -33.71 19.25
N ARG A 492 -3.55 -34.95 19.68
CA ARG A 492 -3.67 -36.14 18.82
C ARG A 492 -4.72 -37.10 19.38
N TYR A 493 -4.89 -38.26 18.77
CA TYR A 493 -5.87 -39.26 19.20
C TYR A 493 -5.18 -40.53 19.66
N GLY A 494 -5.73 -41.15 20.71
CA GLY A 494 -5.50 -42.55 21.04
C GLY A 494 -6.71 -43.40 20.65
N HIS A 495 -6.47 -44.61 20.16
CA HIS A 495 -7.49 -45.56 19.78
C HIS A 495 -7.12 -46.95 20.29
N ALA A 496 -8.04 -47.61 20.98
CA ALA A 496 -7.82 -48.95 21.53
C ALA A 496 -9.09 -49.80 21.53
N GLN A 497 -8.91 -51.10 21.79
CA GLN A 497 -9.98 -51.93 22.35
C GLN A 497 -9.98 -51.74 23.87
N CYS A 498 -11.12 -51.35 24.44
CA CYS A 498 -11.27 -51.11 25.87
C CYS A 498 -12.37 -51.99 26.48
N LYS A 499 -12.14 -52.43 27.72
CA LYS A 499 -13.13 -53.11 28.56
C LYS A 499 -13.73 -52.09 29.53
N PHE A 500 -14.98 -51.74 29.29
CA PHE A 500 -15.83 -50.97 30.20
C PHE A 500 -16.56 -51.92 31.15
N SER A 501 -17.25 -51.38 32.16
CA SER A 501 -18.06 -52.17 33.09
C SER A 501 -19.21 -52.92 32.40
N SER A 502 -19.76 -52.36 31.31
CA SER A 502 -20.92 -52.91 30.61
C SER A 502 -20.59 -53.61 29.29
N MET A 503 -19.43 -53.34 28.68
CA MET A 503 -19.09 -53.85 27.35
C MET A 503 -17.59 -53.80 27.06
N THR A 504 -17.18 -54.53 26.03
CA THR A 504 -15.84 -54.45 25.44
C THR A 504 -15.95 -53.94 24.01
N VAL A 505 -15.47 -52.72 23.75
CA VAL A 505 -15.68 -52.02 22.47
C VAL A 505 -14.46 -51.19 22.08
N GLY A 506 -14.37 -50.79 20.81
CA GLY A 506 -13.40 -49.79 20.38
C GLY A 506 -13.65 -48.44 21.05
N HIS A 507 -12.59 -47.78 21.50
CA HIS A 507 -12.66 -46.49 22.18
C HIS A 507 -11.59 -45.53 21.67
N VAL A 508 -11.98 -44.27 21.51
CA VAL A 508 -11.11 -43.18 21.06
C VAL A 508 -11.11 -42.07 22.10
N TRP A 509 -9.92 -41.52 22.36
CA TRP A 509 -9.72 -40.37 23.23
C TRP A 509 -8.78 -39.36 22.58
N ALA A 510 -8.77 -38.13 23.10
CA ALA A 510 -7.76 -37.13 22.74
C ALA A 510 -6.52 -37.25 23.65
N GLU A 511 -5.33 -36.95 23.13
CA GLU A 511 -4.12 -36.78 23.92
C GLU A 511 -3.56 -35.37 23.71
N LEU A 512 -3.18 -34.69 24.79
CA LEU A 512 -2.72 -33.30 24.80
C LEU A 512 -1.26 -33.22 25.25
N TYR A 513 -0.40 -32.55 24.48
CA TYR A 513 1.00 -32.36 24.82
C TYR A 513 1.19 -31.11 25.67
N VAL A 514 1.62 -31.31 26.91
CA VAL A 514 1.83 -30.22 27.88
C VAL A 514 3.08 -30.54 28.70
N ASN A 515 3.94 -29.55 28.91
CA ASN A 515 5.14 -29.66 29.75
C ASN A 515 6.00 -30.89 29.42
N GLY A 516 6.25 -31.13 28.14
CA GLY A 516 7.12 -32.21 27.69
C GLY A 516 6.47 -33.59 27.57
N LYS A 517 5.18 -33.76 27.90
CA LYS A 517 4.52 -35.09 27.90
C LYS A 517 3.08 -35.06 27.38
N TRP A 518 2.62 -36.23 26.93
CA TRP A 518 1.23 -36.43 26.48
C TRP A 518 0.33 -36.82 27.65
N TYR A 519 -0.80 -36.14 27.78
CA TYR A 519 -1.85 -36.42 28.75
C TYR A 519 -3.10 -36.96 28.05
N ILE A 520 -3.66 -38.07 28.53
CA ILE A 520 -4.94 -38.59 28.06
C ILE A 520 -6.08 -37.63 28.48
N ALA A 521 -6.91 -37.24 27.53
CA ALA A 521 -8.07 -36.37 27.71
C ALA A 521 -9.33 -37.09 27.18
N ASP A 522 -9.82 -38.07 27.94
CA ASP A 522 -11.08 -38.79 27.65
C ASP A 522 -12.26 -38.13 28.38
N ALA A 523 -13.00 -37.26 27.69
CA ALA A 523 -14.15 -36.55 28.26
C ALA A 523 -15.45 -37.38 28.32
N THR A 524 -15.44 -38.67 27.98
CA THR A 524 -16.67 -39.47 27.90
C THR A 524 -17.23 -39.93 29.25
N SER A 525 -16.56 -39.59 30.36
CA SER A 525 -17.04 -39.94 31.70
C SER A 525 -16.61 -38.91 32.74
N SER A 526 -17.54 -38.58 33.65
CA SER A 526 -17.27 -37.75 34.83
C SER A 526 -16.21 -38.34 35.78
N ARG A 527 -15.91 -39.64 35.67
CA ARG A 527 -14.84 -40.33 36.43
C ARG A 527 -13.44 -40.01 35.92
N ASN A 528 -13.32 -39.45 34.72
CA ASN A 528 -12.03 -39.16 34.12
C ASN A 528 -11.53 -37.77 34.52
N THR A 529 -10.22 -37.63 34.61
CA THR A 529 -9.50 -36.36 34.78
C THR A 529 -8.41 -36.26 33.72
N LEU A 530 -7.91 -35.06 33.43
CA LEU A 530 -6.80 -34.92 32.49
C LEU A 530 -5.59 -35.75 32.96
N GLY A 531 -5.13 -36.65 32.09
CA GLY A 531 -4.06 -37.62 32.34
C GLY A 531 -4.51 -38.96 32.93
N VAL A 532 -5.78 -39.12 33.33
CA VAL A 532 -6.27 -40.34 34.00
C VAL A 532 -7.62 -40.77 33.42
N MET A 533 -7.62 -41.91 32.73
CA MET A 533 -8.82 -42.56 32.21
C MET A 533 -9.22 -43.71 33.15
N GLN A 534 -10.34 -43.55 33.86
CA GLN A 534 -10.83 -44.52 34.87
C GLN A 534 -12.04 -45.31 34.41
N ASN A 535 -12.71 -44.85 33.34
CA ASN A 535 -13.94 -45.45 32.85
C ASN A 535 -13.74 -46.80 32.13
N CYS A 536 -12.53 -47.12 31.68
CA CYS A 536 -12.22 -48.40 31.03
C CYS A 536 -10.78 -48.89 31.23
N GLN A 537 -10.59 -50.19 31.02
CA GLN A 537 -9.28 -50.83 30.92
C GLN A 537 -8.89 -50.97 29.44
N ILE A 538 -7.75 -50.40 29.04
CA ILE A 538 -7.15 -50.62 27.71
C ILE A 538 -6.69 -52.08 27.61
N LEU A 539 -7.17 -52.81 26.61
CA LEU A 539 -6.74 -54.18 26.33
C LEU A 539 -5.57 -54.19 25.32
N TYR A 540 -5.73 -53.48 24.21
CA TYR A 540 -4.69 -53.30 23.19
C TYR A 540 -4.98 -52.09 22.31
N LEU A 541 -3.92 -51.46 21.81
CA LEU A 541 -3.98 -50.27 20.94
C LEU A 541 -4.37 -50.64 19.51
N LYS A 542 -5.13 -49.78 18.82
CA LYS A 542 -5.66 -49.99 17.47
C LYS A 542 -5.05 -49.01 16.46
N GLY A 543 -4.11 -49.50 15.64
CA GLY A 543 -3.56 -48.76 14.50
C GLY A 543 -2.61 -49.59 13.64
N ALA A 544 -2.35 -49.16 12.41
CA ALA A 544 -1.58 -49.93 11.41
C ALA A 544 -0.17 -50.31 11.90
N ASN A 545 0.42 -49.51 12.78
CA ASN A 545 1.75 -49.73 13.36
C ASN A 545 1.68 -50.25 14.81
N GLY A 546 0.50 -50.66 15.30
CA GLY A 546 0.30 -51.12 16.68
C GLY A 546 0.36 -50.02 17.76
N THR A 547 0.64 -48.76 17.40
CA THR A 547 0.77 -47.65 18.35
C THR A 547 -0.56 -47.11 18.85
N GLY A 548 -1.65 -47.30 18.10
CA GLY A 548 -2.96 -46.70 18.42
C GLY A 548 -2.99 -45.17 18.40
N ILE A 549 -1.92 -44.51 17.96
CA ILE A 549 -1.80 -43.06 17.94
C ILE A 549 -2.08 -42.54 16.54
N TRP A 550 -2.92 -41.51 16.46
CA TRP A 550 -3.34 -40.89 15.21
C TRP A 550 -3.25 -39.38 15.27
N ARG A 551 -2.69 -38.74 14.24
CA ARG A 551 -2.82 -37.29 14.04
C ARG A 551 -4.22 -36.92 13.60
N GLU A 552 -4.78 -37.73 12.70
CA GLU A 552 -6.11 -37.64 12.11
C GLU A 552 -6.69 -39.06 12.06
N LEU A 553 -7.95 -39.22 12.46
CA LEU A 553 -8.64 -40.50 12.40
C LEU A 553 -9.08 -40.79 10.95
N PRO A 554 -9.00 -42.05 10.49
CA PRO A 554 -9.32 -42.39 9.10
C PRO A 554 -10.82 -42.49 8.81
N PHE A 555 -11.69 -42.27 9.80
CA PHE A 555 -13.14 -42.44 9.72
C PHE A 555 -13.89 -41.21 10.20
#